data_AF-A0A4P9W7G9-F1
#
_entry.id   AF-A0A4P9W7G9-F1
#
_cell.length_a   1.000
_cell.length_b   1.000
_cell.length_c   1.000
_cell.angle_alpha   90.00
_cell.angle_beta   90.00
_cell.angle_gamma   90.00
#
_symmetry.space_group_name_H-M   'P 1'
#
loop_
_entity.id
_entity.type
_entity.pdbx_description
1 polymer ?
#
loop_
_entity_poly.entity_id
_entity_poly.type
_entity_poly.pdbx_seq_one_letter_code
_entity_poly.pdbx_strand_id
1 'polypeptide(L)'
;MQEGTNGTRQITPLLHLYRGLLPLTLIYYLIAKDYLLTSRDLKRLESVSRSPLFSQFSETLAGVETVRAFGAQGRLVSGIHDKIDLNHRAYFLMWSANRWLCIRTDMIGALVTLAAGVIVVAGSLSPGMTGLVLVYALEFSDVLQVGFF
;
A
#
# COMPACT_ATOMS: atom_id res chain seq x y z
N MET A 1 46.32 -0.97 31.74
CA MET A 1 45.57 0.03 30.95
C MET A 1 45.38 -0.46 29.50
N GLN A 2 44.60 -1.52 29.27
CA GLN A 2 44.36 -2.10 27.94
C GLN A 2 42.90 -2.57 27.73
N GLU A 3 41.95 -2.03 28.50
CA GLU A 3 40.55 -2.50 28.49
C GLU A 3 39.58 -1.56 27.75
N GLY A 4 40.05 -0.38 27.30
CA GLY A 4 39.20 0.66 26.70
C GLY A 4 39.00 0.60 25.18
N THR A 5 39.69 -0.27 24.43
CA THR A 5 39.70 -0.23 22.96
C THR A 5 38.83 -1.28 22.27
N ASN A 6 38.25 -2.23 23.01
CA ASN A 6 37.38 -3.27 22.44
C ASN A 6 35.91 -2.81 22.31
N GLY A 7 35.48 -1.89 23.19
CA GLY A 7 34.12 -1.34 23.15
C GLY A 7 33.86 -0.51 21.89
N THR A 8 34.80 0.34 21.47
CA THR A 8 34.62 1.25 20.32
C THR A 8 34.53 0.54 18.97
N ARG A 9 35.16 -0.63 18.78
CA ARG A 9 35.10 -1.41 17.52
C ARG A 9 33.79 -2.16 17.31
N GLN A 10 33.05 -2.44 18.38
CA GLN A 10 31.73 -3.09 18.32
C GLN A 10 30.61 -2.09 17.98
N ILE A 11 30.75 -0.82 18.38
CA ILE A 11 29.74 0.24 18.15
C ILE A 11 29.81 0.86 16.75
N THR A 12 30.99 0.92 16.13
CA THR A 12 31.15 1.45 14.75
C THR A 12 30.30 0.73 13.69
N PRO A 13 30.27 -0.62 13.61
CA PRO A 13 29.46 -1.31 12.61
C PRO A 13 27.95 -1.08 12.83
N LEU A 14 27.50 -0.97 14.09
CA LEU A 14 26.11 -0.64 14.41
C LEU A 14 25.73 0.76 13.91
N LEU A 15 26.64 1.73 14.02
CA LEU A 15 26.40 3.10 13.61
C LEU A 15 26.33 3.23 12.07
N HIS A 16 27.11 2.44 11.32
CA HIS A 16 27.01 2.36 9.86
C HIS A 16 25.71 1.71 9.38
N LEU A 17 25.27 0.63 10.04
CA LEU A 17 23.99 -0.01 9.74
C LEU A 17 22.81 0.93 10.00
N TYR A 18 22.82 1.65 11.13
CA TYR A 18 21.80 2.62 11.47
C TYR A 18 21.68 3.74 10.41
N ARG A 19 22.80 4.21 9.86
CA ARG A 19 22.82 5.25 8.82
C ARG A 19 22.19 4.81 7.50
N GLY A 20 22.31 3.53 7.12
CA GLY A 20 21.66 2.98 5.93
C GLY A 20 20.17 2.68 6.14
N LEU A 21 19.80 2.25 7.35
CA LEU A 21 18.42 1.92 7.69
C LEU A 21 17.54 3.17 7.86
N LEU A 22 18.10 4.26 8.39
CA LEU A 22 17.38 5.49 8.70
C LEU A 22 16.66 6.16 7.50
N PRO A 23 17.26 6.33 6.31
CA PRO A 23 16.55 6.88 5.16
C PRO A 23 15.45 5.92 4.68
N LEU A 24 15.71 4.61 4.72
CA LEU A 24 14.73 3.60 4.29
C LEU A 24 13.50 3.63 5.21
N THR A 25 13.70 3.61 6.53
CA THR A 25 12.60 3.65 7.51
C THR A 25 11.82 4.96 7.45
N LEU A 26 12.48 6.09 7.22
CA LEU A 26 11.81 7.38 7.04
C LEU A 26 10.90 7.36 5.80
N ILE A 27 11.40 6.86 4.66
CA ILE A 27 10.61 6.74 3.42
C ILE A 27 9.40 5.82 3.63
N TYR A 28 9.60 4.65 4.25
CA TYR A 28 8.50 3.74 4.58
C TYR A 28 7.47 4.37 5.51
N TYR A 29 7.92 5.11 6.52
CA TYR A 29 7.02 5.79 7.45
C TYR A 29 6.16 6.85 6.76
N LEU A 30 6.73 7.66 5.88
CA LEU A 30 5.99 8.68 5.13
C LEU A 30 4.93 8.05 4.22
N ILE A 31 5.32 7.01 3.46
CA ILE A 31 4.40 6.27 2.58
C ILE A 31 3.27 5.62 3.40
N ALA A 32 3.62 4.96 4.51
CA ALA A 32 2.65 4.32 5.39
C ALA A 32 1.67 5.33 5.98
N LYS A 33 2.16 6.49 6.43
CA LYS A 33 1.31 7.56 6.98
C LYS A 33 0.29 8.04 5.96
N ASP A 34 0.73 8.37 4.75
CA ASP A 34 -0.14 8.88 3.69
C ASP A 34 -1.16 7.82 3.25
N TYR A 35 -0.73 6.56 3.13
CA TYR A 35 -1.60 5.44 2.82
C TYR A 35 -2.65 5.20 3.91
N LEU A 36 -2.27 5.19 5.20
CA LEU A 36 -3.21 4.95 6.30
C LEU A 36 -4.29 6.04 6.36
N LEU A 37 -3.90 7.32 6.20
CA LEU A 37 -4.84 8.44 6.19
C LEU A 37 -5.83 8.29 5.02
N THR A 38 -5.29 8.07 3.81
CA THR A 38 -6.09 7.95 2.59
C THR A 38 -7.02 6.73 2.63
N SER A 39 -6.51 5.56 3.03
CA SER A 39 -7.29 4.32 3.13
C SER A 39 -8.41 4.44 4.17
N ARG A 40 -8.15 5.10 5.30
CA ARG A 40 -9.18 5.31 6.34
C ARG A 40 -10.32 6.18 5.82
N ASP A 41 -10.00 7.26 5.13
CA ASP A 41 -11.01 8.16 4.57
C ASP A 41 -11.80 7.48 3.45
N LEU A 42 -11.13 6.69 2.60
CA LEU A 42 -11.77 5.88 1.57
C LEU A 42 -12.70 4.81 2.14
N LYS A 43 -12.29 4.11 3.21
CA LYS A 43 -13.14 3.12 3.90
C LYS A 43 -14.38 3.78 4.50
N ARG A 44 -14.22 5.01 5.02
CA ARG A 44 -15.34 5.79 5.52
C ARG A 44 -16.31 6.17 4.39
N LEU A 45 -15.80 6.64 3.25
CA LEU A 45 -16.59 6.97 2.06
C LEU A 45 -17.35 5.75 1.51
N GLU A 46 -16.69 4.59 1.44
CA GLU A 46 -17.31 3.33 1.04
C GLU A 46 -18.47 2.95 1.98
N SER A 47 -18.23 2.99 3.29
CA SER A 47 -19.24 2.66 4.31
C SER A 47 -20.46 3.60 4.25
N VAL A 48 -20.22 4.92 4.16
CA VAL A 48 -21.28 5.94 4.13
C VAL A 48 -22.07 5.91 2.82
N SER A 49 -21.45 5.59 1.68
CA SER A 49 -22.15 5.50 0.38
C SER A 49 -22.98 4.22 0.22
N ARG A 50 -22.62 3.14 0.93
CA ARG A 50 -23.28 1.83 0.81
C ARG A 50 -24.62 1.77 1.55
N SER A 51 -24.74 2.37 2.73
CA SER A 51 -25.98 2.29 3.53
C SER A 51 -27.23 2.88 2.84
N PRO A 52 -27.16 4.06 2.19
CA PRO A 52 -28.30 4.67 1.53
C PRO A 52 -28.83 3.84 0.35
N LEU A 53 -27.96 3.11 -0.35
CA LEU A 53 -28.34 2.19 -1.42
C LEU A 53 -29.26 1.09 -0.90
N PHE A 54 -28.87 0.43 0.21
CA PHE A 54 -29.70 -0.62 0.81
C PHE A 54 -31.03 -0.08 1.34
N SER A 55 -31.02 1.08 2.00
CA SER A 55 -32.24 1.71 2.51
C SER A 55 -33.23 2.02 1.37
N GLN A 56 -32.77 2.62 0.28
CA GLN A 56 -33.63 2.99 -0.84
C GLN A 56 -34.12 1.75 -1.61
N PHE A 57 -33.31 0.69 -1.68
CA PHE A 57 -33.74 -0.58 -2.27
C PHE A 57 -34.86 -1.23 -1.44
N SER A 58 -34.73 -1.25 -0.11
CA SER A 58 -35.78 -1.74 0.79
C SER A 58 -37.07 -0.92 0.68
N GLU A 59 -36.97 0.41 0.62
CA GLU A 59 -38.12 1.30 0.43
C GLU A 59 -38.82 1.07 -0.91
N THR A 60 -38.05 0.85 -1.98
CA THR A 60 -38.58 0.53 -3.31
C THR A 60 -39.33 -0.80 -3.32
N LEU A 61 -38.80 -1.84 -2.67
CA LEU A 61 -39.45 -3.14 -2.58
C LEU A 61 -40.77 -3.06 -1.81
N ALA A 62 -40.81 -2.30 -0.71
CA ALA A 62 -42.03 -2.11 0.06
C ALA A 62 -43.09 -1.28 -0.69
N GLY A 63 -42.67 -0.31 -1.51
CA GLY A 63 -43.55 0.61 -2.25
C GLY A 63 -43.75 0.28 -3.73
N VAL A 64 -43.40 -0.94 -4.19
CA VAL A 64 -43.32 -1.26 -5.62
C VAL A 64 -44.66 -1.05 -6.36
N GLU A 65 -45.78 -1.36 -5.72
CA GLU A 65 -47.12 -1.17 -6.30
C GLU A 65 -47.42 0.31 -6.54
N THR A 66 -47.07 1.16 -5.57
CA THR A 66 -47.25 2.60 -5.64
C THR A 66 -46.39 3.19 -6.77
N VAL A 67 -45.12 2.77 -6.88
CA VAL A 67 -44.23 3.22 -7.95
C VAL A 67 -44.77 2.84 -9.33
N ARG A 68 -45.32 1.63 -9.47
CA ARG A 68 -45.93 1.16 -10.72
C ARG A 68 -47.21 1.93 -11.05
N ALA A 69 -48.06 2.19 -10.06
CA ALA A 69 -49.31 2.92 -10.24
C ALA A 69 -49.09 4.36 -10.74
N PHE A 70 -48.02 5.03 -10.31
CA PHE A 70 -47.68 6.40 -10.73
C PHE A 70 -46.71 6.48 -11.92
N GLY A 71 -46.25 5.36 -12.47
CA GLY A 71 -45.30 5.36 -13.61
C GLY A 71 -43.93 5.98 -13.29
N ALA A 72 -43.52 6.01 -12.02
CA ALA A 72 -42.34 6.74 -11.55
C ALA A 72 -41.03 5.92 -11.61
N GLN A 73 -41.01 4.76 -12.27
CA GLN A 73 -39.87 3.84 -12.30
C GLN A 73 -38.60 4.53 -12.84
N GLY A 74 -38.70 5.30 -13.92
CA GLY A 74 -37.54 5.94 -14.55
C GLY A 74 -36.79 6.90 -13.62
N ARG A 75 -37.53 7.74 -12.88
CA ARG A 75 -36.95 8.67 -11.88
C ARG A 75 -36.25 7.92 -10.75
N LEU A 76 -36.86 6.84 -10.30
CA LEU A 76 -36.31 6.01 -9.23
C LEU A 76 -35.01 5.31 -9.68
N VAL A 77 -35.02 4.70 -10.87
CA VAL A 77 -33.85 4.02 -11.44
C VAL A 77 -32.68 4.99 -11.64
N SER A 78 -32.95 6.20 -12.17
CA SER A 78 -31.91 7.25 -12.30
C SER A 78 -31.27 7.58 -10.94
N GLY A 79 -32.08 7.79 -9.91
CA GLY A 79 -31.56 8.12 -8.57
C GLY A 79 -30.85 6.97 -7.86
N ILE A 80 -31.11 5.71 -8.24
CA ILE A 80 -30.34 4.55 -7.80
C ILE A 80 -29.00 4.50 -8.54
N HIS A 81 -29.00 4.75 -9.85
CA HIS A 81 -27.78 4.78 -10.67
C HIS A 81 -26.77 5.79 -10.12
N ASP A 82 -27.20 7.01 -9.79
CA ASP A 82 -26.32 8.04 -9.21
C ASP A 82 -25.65 7.59 -7.90
N LYS A 83 -26.38 6.85 -7.05
CA LYS A 83 -25.86 6.31 -5.79
C LYS A 83 -24.89 5.15 -6.02
N ILE A 84 -25.18 4.30 -6.99
CA ILE A 84 -24.28 3.21 -7.41
C ILE A 84 -22.97 3.80 -7.93
N ASP A 85 -23.04 4.82 -8.78
CA ASP A 85 -21.86 5.51 -9.32
C ASP A 85 -21.01 6.13 -8.22
N LEU A 86 -21.63 6.74 -7.20
CA LEU A 86 -20.90 7.26 -6.05
C LEU A 86 -20.17 6.14 -5.27
N ASN A 87 -20.84 5.01 -5.04
CA ASN A 87 -20.24 3.88 -4.34
C ASN A 87 -19.10 3.23 -5.16
N HIS A 88 -19.30 3.04 -6.47
CA HIS A 88 -18.27 2.54 -7.38
C HIS A 88 -17.08 3.47 -7.46
N ARG A 89 -17.27 4.79 -7.44
CA ARG A 89 -16.16 5.75 -7.36
C ARG A 89 -15.34 5.54 -6.10
N ALA A 90 -15.97 5.46 -4.93
CA ALA A 90 -15.26 5.21 -3.67
C ALA A 90 -14.47 3.88 -3.70
N TYR A 91 -15.09 2.82 -4.21
CA TYR A 91 -14.44 1.52 -4.39
C TYR A 91 -13.25 1.58 -5.35
N PHE A 92 -13.41 2.24 -6.50
CA PHE A 92 -12.33 2.40 -7.47
C PHE A 92 -11.16 3.22 -6.92
N LEU A 93 -11.43 4.27 -6.14
CA LEU A 93 -10.38 5.02 -5.47
C LEU A 93 -9.65 4.17 -4.42
N MET A 94 -10.33 3.28 -3.69
CA MET A 94 -9.69 2.32 -2.79
C MET A 94 -8.71 1.42 -3.53
N TRP A 95 -9.15 0.85 -4.66
CA TRP A 95 -8.30 0.00 -5.49
C TRP A 95 -7.11 0.78 -6.05
N SER A 96 -7.33 2.01 -6.50
CA SER A 96 -6.29 2.91 -6.99
C SER A 96 -5.26 3.27 -5.90
N ALA A 97 -5.70 3.49 -4.66
CA ALA A 97 -4.83 3.76 -3.52
C ALA A 97 -3.95 2.55 -3.17
N ASN A 98 -4.51 1.34 -3.20
CA ASN A 98 -3.73 0.11 -3.04
C ASN A 98 -2.70 -0.04 -4.16
N ARG A 99 -3.10 0.22 -5.41
CA ARG A 99 -2.18 0.14 -6.55
C ARG A 99 -1.05 1.17 -6.48
N TRP A 100 -1.34 2.38 -6.01
CA TRP A 100 -0.33 3.40 -5.76
C TRP A 100 0.71 2.94 -4.74
N LEU A 101 0.29 2.31 -3.63
CA LEU A 101 1.20 1.76 -2.64
C LEU A 101 2.11 0.68 -3.25
N CYS A 102 1.53 -0.29 -3.98
CA CYS A 102 2.30 -1.33 -4.66
C CYS A 102 3.38 -0.76 -5.58
N ILE A 103 3.03 0.21 -6.44
CA ILE A 103 4.00 0.81 -7.37
C ILE A 103 5.15 1.48 -6.59
N ARG A 104 4.83 2.17 -5.49
CA ARG A 104 5.85 2.85 -4.67
C ARG A 104 6.77 1.86 -3.96
N THR A 105 6.24 0.76 -3.44
CA THR A 105 7.04 -0.30 -2.79
C THR A 105 7.89 -1.06 -3.81
N ASP A 106 7.35 -1.36 -5.00
CA ASP A 106 8.08 -2.02 -6.08
C ASP A 106 9.26 -1.17 -6.56
N MET A 107 9.09 0.16 -6.67
CA MET A 107 10.18 1.08 -7.02
C MET A 107 11.31 1.05 -5.98
N ILE A 108 10.98 0.95 -4.69
CA ILE A 108 11.98 0.88 -3.60
C ILE A 108 12.72 -0.46 -3.67
N GLY A 109 11.99 -1.57 -3.84
CA GLY A 109 12.59 -2.91 -4.02
C GLY A 109 13.54 -2.93 -5.21
N ALA A 110 13.10 -2.45 -6.38
CA ALA A 110 13.91 -2.37 -7.58
C ALA A 110 15.19 -1.52 -7.38
N LEU A 111 15.10 -0.40 -6.65
CA LEU A 111 16.27 0.42 -6.34
C LEU A 111 17.27 -0.31 -5.45
N VAL A 112 16.79 -1.06 -4.45
CA VAL A 112 17.64 -1.89 -3.56
C VAL A 112 18.32 -3.02 -4.35
N THR A 113 17.57 -3.74 -5.19
CA THR A 113 18.12 -4.79 -6.05
C THR A 113 19.14 -4.22 -7.03
N LEU A 114 18.89 -3.06 -7.62
CA LEU A 114 19.84 -2.38 -8.51
C LEU A 114 21.12 -1.98 -7.77
N ALA A 115 21.01 -1.41 -6.56
CA ALA A 115 22.17 -1.06 -5.75
C ALA A 115 23.02 -2.30 -5.39
N ALA A 116 22.36 -3.41 -5.02
CA ALA A 116 23.04 -4.69 -4.79
C ALA A 116 23.77 -5.18 -6.05
N GLY A 117 23.13 -5.11 -7.22
CA GLY A 117 23.74 -5.48 -8.51
C GLY A 117 24.98 -4.63 -8.85
N VAL A 118 24.92 -3.32 -8.61
CA VAL A 118 26.08 -2.42 -8.83
C VAL A 118 27.24 -2.79 -7.92
N ILE A 119 26.97 -3.10 -6.64
CA ILE A 119 28.00 -3.54 -5.67
C ILE A 119 28.66 -4.85 -6.13
N VAL A 120 27.86 -5.79 -6.64
CA VAL A 120 28.36 -7.06 -7.16
C VAL A 120 29.29 -6.85 -8.36
N VAL A 121 28.89 -6.00 -9.32
CA VAL A 121 29.70 -5.70 -10.51
C VAL A 121 30.98 -4.95 -10.14
N ALA A 122 30.97 -4.13 -9.09
CA ALA A 122 32.15 -3.44 -8.60
C ALA A 122 33.25 -4.37 -8.05
N GLY A 123 32.97 -5.68 -7.88
CA GLY A 123 33.99 -6.69 -7.55
C GLY A 123 34.55 -6.58 -6.14
N SER A 124 33.85 -5.89 -5.23
CA SER A 124 34.33 -5.59 -3.87
C SER A 124 34.08 -6.71 -2.85
N LEU A 125 33.46 -7.83 -3.25
CA LEU A 125 33.07 -8.93 -2.37
C LEU A 125 33.58 -10.30 -2.85
N SER A 126 33.72 -11.25 -1.92
CA SER A 126 34.02 -12.64 -2.24
C SER A 126 32.86 -13.30 -3.00
N PRO A 127 33.12 -14.28 -3.89
CA PRO A 127 32.07 -14.92 -4.71
C PRO A 127 30.90 -15.48 -3.90
N GLY A 128 31.17 -16.03 -2.72
CA GLY A 128 30.12 -16.55 -1.81
C GLY A 128 29.24 -15.45 -1.22
N MET A 129 29.82 -14.32 -0.82
CA MET A 129 29.06 -13.19 -0.28
C MET A 129 28.23 -12.49 -1.36
N THR A 130 28.76 -12.40 -2.57
CA THR A 130 28.04 -11.89 -3.75
C THR A 130 26.75 -12.66 -4.03
N GLY A 131 26.80 -14.00 -3.98
CA GLY A 131 25.62 -14.84 -4.16
C GLY A 131 24.56 -14.59 -3.08
N LEU A 132 24.98 -14.49 -1.81
CA LEU A 132 24.09 -14.22 -0.69
C LEU A 132 23.42 -12.85 -0.80
N VAL A 133 24.19 -11.80 -1.10
CA VAL A 133 23.65 -10.43 -1.25
C VAL A 133 22.62 -10.37 -2.37
N LEU A 134 22.87 -11.05 -3.50
CA LEU A 134 21.95 -11.05 -4.63
C LEU A 134 20.64 -11.79 -4.31
N VAL A 135 20.73 -12.99 -3.69
CA VAL A 135 19.55 -13.77 -3.29
C VAL A 135 18.70 -12.98 -2.29
N TYR A 136 19.32 -12.40 -1.25
CA TYR A 136 18.58 -11.60 -0.28
C TYR A 136 17.97 -10.33 -0.88
N ALA A 137 18.63 -9.69 -1.85
CA ALA A 137 18.08 -8.52 -2.52
C ALA A 137 16.88 -8.86 -3.43
N LEU A 138 16.84 -10.07 -3.99
CA LEU A 138 15.70 -10.57 -4.76
C LEU A 138 14.54 -10.98 -3.84
N GLU A 139 14.83 -11.77 -2.79
CA GLU A 139 13.82 -12.16 -1.79
C GLU A 139 13.20 -10.94 -1.11
N PHE A 140 13.98 -9.89 -0.84
CA PHE A 140 13.47 -8.65 -0.28
C PHE A 140 12.41 -8.01 -1.18
N SER A 141 12.66 -7.93 -2.49
CA SER A 141 11.70 -7.38 -3.45
C SER A 141 10.44 -8.25 -3.53
N ASP A 142 10.58 -9.58 -3.52
CA ASP A 142 9.44 -10.50 -3.56
C ASP A 142 8.59 -10.42 -2.28
N VAL A 143 9.20 -10.41 -1.10
CA VAL A 143 8.50 -10.31 0.19
C VAL A 143 7.74 -8.98 0.28
N LEU A 144 8.34 -7.89 -0.21
CA LEU A 144 7.65 -6.60 -0.27
C LEU A 144 6.43 -6.64 -1.18
N GLN A 145 6.48 -7.36 -2.30
CA GLN A 145 5.34 -7.46 -3.21
C GLN A 145 4.23 -8.36 -2.67
N VAL A 146 4.58 -9.53 -2.13
CA VAL A 146 3.63 -10.54 -1.63
C VAL A 146 2.89 -10.06 -0.39
N GLY A 147 3.49 -9.21 0.44
CA GLY A 147 2.84 -8.66 1.64
C GLY A 147 1.60 -7.79 1.39
N PHE A 148 1.30 -7.43 0.13
CA PHE A 148 0.19 -6.54 -0.24
C PHE A 148 -0.93 -7.22 -1.05
N PHE A 149 -0.92 -8.54 -1.21
CA PHE A 149 -2.01 -9.34 -1.81
C PHE A 149 -2.65 -10.28 -0.77
#